data_AF-A0A0F9MH19-F1
#
_entry.id   AF-A0A0F9MH19-F1
#
_cell.length_a   1.000
_cell.length_b   1.000
_cell.length_c   1.000
_cell.angle_alpha   90.00
_cell.angle_beta   90.00
_cell.angle_gamma   90.00
#
_symmetry.space_group_name_H-M   'P 1'
#
loop_
_entity.id
_entity.type
_entity.pdbx_description
1 polymer ?
#
loop_
_entity_poly.entity_id
_entity_poly.type
_entity_poly.pdbx_seq_one_letter_code
_entity_poly.pdbx_strand_id
1 'polypeptide(L)'
;DRAKAMLYISEFDSEGQARQQIDLMRKKIEKGSKGFGHFRELEIEERAIYSVLGFGQIHYFYLDSNRVIWLAVDPPVAELVLKVALKVVK
;
A
#
# COMPACT_ATOMS: atom_id res chain seq x y z
N ASP A 1 15.67 14.97 -12.32
CA ASP A 1 14.97 13.68 -12.29
C ASP A 1 13.48 13.86 -12.07
N ARG A 2 12.64 13.07 -12.76
CA ARG A 2 11.18 13.05 -12.55
C ARG A 2 10.86 12.06 -11.44
N ALA A 3 10.03 12.45 -10.48
CA ALA A 3 9.55 11.57 -9.42
C ALA A 3 8.83 10.35 -10.02
N LYS A 4 8.99 9.18 -9.42
CA LYS A 4 8.47 7.90 -9.89
C LYS A 4 7.42 7.35 -8.93
N ALA A 5 6.46 6.63 -9.52
CA ALA A 5 5.48 5.84 -8.80
C ALA A 5 5.22 4.54 -9.57
N MET A 6 4.99 3.45 -8.84
CA MET A 6 4.64 2.15 -9.37
C MET A 6 3.45 1.58 -8.60
N LEU A 7 2.40 1.21 -9.32
CA LEU A 7 1.20 0.60 -8.77
C LEU A 7 1.17 -0.88 -9.16
N TYR A 8 1.00 -1.74 -8.17
CA TYR A 8 0.78 -3.17 -8.35
C TYR A 8 -0.62 -3.50 -7.84
N ILE A 9 -1.34 -4.31 -8.61
CA ILE A 9 -2.69 -4.77 -8.28
C ILE A 9 -2.67 -6.29 -8.29
N SER A 10 -2.92 -6.89 -7.14
CA SER A 10 -3.08 -8.33 -7.00
C SER A 10 -4.57 -8.62 -6.82
N GLU A 11 -5.17 -9.35 -7.75
CA GLU A 11 -6.58 -9.76 -7.69
C GLU A 11 -6.69 -11.20 -7.17
N PHE A 12 -7.73 -11.45 -6.37
CA PHE A 12 -8.01 -12.72 -5.72
C PHE A 12 -9.42 -13.21 -6.04
N ASP A 13 -9.71 -14.49 -5.82
CA ASP A 13 -11.04 -15.06 -6.12
C ASP A 13 -12.14 -14.51 -5.20
N SER A 14 -11.76 -13.94 -4.06
CA SER A 14 -12.70 -13.36 -3.09
C SER A 14 -12.06 -12.25 -2.25
N GLU A 15 -12.91 -11.37 -1.71
CA GLU A 15 -12.49 -10.39 -0.70
C GLU A 15 -11.82 -11.06 0.52
N GLY A 16 -12.33 -12.22 0.94
CA GLY A 16 -11.75 -12.97 2.05
C GLY A 16 -10.29 -13.37 1.82
N GLN A 17 -9.95 -13.81 0.60
CA GLN A 17 -8.56 -14.13 0.24
C GLN A 17 -7.68 -12.88 0.17
N ALA A 18 -8.17 -11.78 -0.40
CA ALA A 18 -7.45 -10.51 -0.44
C ALA A 18 -7.15 -10.00 0.99
N ARG A 19 -8.15 -10.08 1.88
CA ARG A 19 -8.03 -9.72 3.30
C ARG A 19 -7.00 -10.57 4.04
N GLN A 20 -7.02 -11.88 3.82
CA GLN A 20 -5.99 -12.76 4.38
C GLN A 20 -4.60 -12.37 3.90
N GLN A 21 -4.43 -12.01 2.62
CA GLN A 21 -3.11 -11.63 2.12
C GLN A 21 -2.61 -10.32 2.68
N ILE A 22 -3.44 -9.27 2.72
CA ILE A 22 -2.98 -8.00 3.28
C ILE A 22 -2.64 -8.13 4.77
N ASP A 23 -3.38 -8.95 5.53
CA ASP A 23 -3.07 -9.23 6.93
C ASP A 23 -1.73 -9.97 7.09
N LEU A 24 -1.43 -10.92 6.21
CA LEU A 24 -0.14 -11.61 6.21
C LEU A 24 1.00 -10.65 5.88
N MET A 25 0.82 -9.75 4.90
CA MET A 25 1.80 -8.73 4.54
C MET A 25 2.05 -7.77 5.71
N ARG A 26 0.99 -7.22 6.30
CA ARG A 26 1.04 -6.34 7.47
C ARG A 26 1.82 -6.98 8.61
N LYS A 27 1.40 -8.19 9.04
CA LYS A 27 2.05 -8.92 10.14
C LYS A 27 3.53 -9.21 9.86
N LYS A 28 3.89 -9.54 8.62
CA LYS A 28 5.29 -9.78 8.24
C LYS A 28 6.14 -8.52 8.34
N ILE A 29 5.60 -7.37 7.92
CA ILE A 29 6.33 -6.10 7.96
C ILE A 29 6.43 -5.57 9.39
N GLU A 30 5.34 -5.62 10.16
CA GLU A 30 5.31 -5.22 11.59
C GLU A 30 6.32 -6.02 12.43
N LYS A 31 6.47 -7.33 12.16
CA LYS A 31 7.45 -8.18 12.85
C LYS A 31 8.91 -7.92 12.45
N GLY A 32 9.15 -7.06 11.47
CA GLY A 32 10.46 -6.78 10.92
C GLY A 32 10.71 -7.55 9.63
N SER A 33 10.38 -6.93 8.50
CA SER A 33 10.79 -7.41 7.17
C SER A 33 12.04 -6.68 6.70
N LYS A 34 13.03 -7.40 6.17
CA LYS A 34 14.23 -6.78 5.58
C LYS A 34 13.84 -5.77 4.51
N GLY A 35 14.32 -4.54 4.63
CA GLY A 35 14.15 -3.48 3.63
C GLY A 35 12.93 -2.59 3.84
N PHE A 36 12.04 -2.88 4.81
CA PHE A 36 10.92 -1.99 5.16
C PHE A 36 10.96 -1.61 6.64
N GLY A 37 10.65 -0.34 6.93
CA GLY A 37 10.55 0.21 8.28
C GLY A 37 9.49 1.31 8.35
N HIS A 38 9.40 1.97 9.52
CA HIS A 38 8.44 3.06 9.76
C HIS A 38 6.99 2.70 9.43
N PHE A 39 6.56 1.50 9.82
CA PHE A 39 5.19 1.05 9.63
C PHE A 39 4.21 2.03 10.31
N ARG A 40 3.18 2.45 9.57
CA ARG A 40 2.04 3.22 10.07
C ARG A 40 0.76 2.71 9.45
N GLU A 41 -0.31 2.77 10.23
CA GLU A 41 -1.67 2.59 9.77
C GLU A 41 -2.35 3.96 9.73
N LEU A 42 -3.08 4.23 8.66
CA LEU A 42 -3.84 5.43 8.41
C LEU A 42 -5.26 5.03 8.04
N GLU A 43 -6.24 5.83 8.40
CA GLU A 43 -7.61 5.68 7.92
C GLU A 43 -7.93 6.87 7.01
N ILE A 44 -8.29 6.58 5.76
CA ILE A 44 -8.62 7.59 4.74
C ILE A 44 -9.91 7.14 4.06
N GLU A 45 -10.96 7.96 4.09
CA GLU A 45 -12.27 7.63 3.48
C GLU A 45 -12.78 6.25 3.93
N GLU A 46 -12.72 5.96 5.23
CA GLU A 46 -13.11 4.68 5.86
C GLU A 46 -12.30 3.46 5.37
N ARG A 47 -11.19 3.70 4.67
CA ARG A 47 -10.27 2.67 4.19
C ARG A 47 -9.00 2.65 5.03
N ALA A 48 -8.66 1.47 5.54
CA ALA A 48 -7.37 1.24 6.18
C ALA A 48 -6.26 1.25 5.12
N ILE A 49 -5.33 2.20 5.25
CA ILE A 49 -4.14 2.36 4.42
C ILE A 49 -2.91 2.10 5.29
N TYR A 50 -2.11 1.13 4.90
CA TYR A 50 -0.84 0.85 5.56
C TYR A 50 0.29 1.54 4.81
N SER A 51 1.26 2.11 5.54
CA SER A 51 2.42 2.77 4.95
C SER A 51 3.73 2.30 5.56
N VAL A 52 4.75 2.12 4.73
CA VAL A 52 6.11 1.76 5.14
C VAL A 52 7.15 2.49 4.28
N LEU A 53 8.33 2.74 4.83
CA LEU A 53 9.48 3.25 4.09
C LEU A 53 10.37 2.07 3.67
N GLY A 54 10.71 1.97 2.39
CA GLY A 54 11.64 0.96 1.90
C GLY A 54 12.26 1.36 0.56
N PHE A 55 13.51 0.95 0.33
CA PHE A 55 14.21 1.16 -0.95
C PHE A 55 14.18 2.62 -1.48
N GLY A 56 14.13 3.61 -0.58
CA GLY A 56 14.06 5.04 -0.94
C GLY A 56 12.66 5.55 -1.31
N GLN A 57 11.62 4.71 -1.23
CA GLN A 57 10.24 5.04 -1.55
C GLN A 57 9.32 4.86 -0.35
N ILE A 58 8.22 5.61 -0.35
CA ILE A 58 7.09 5.34 0.52
C ILE A 58 6.20 4.32 -0.18
N HIS A 59 5.85 3.26 0.54
CA HIS A 59 4.96 2.22 0.07
C HIS A 59 3.63 2.35 0.80
N TYR A 60 2.54 2.48 0.05
CA TYR A 60 1.19 2.38 0.57
C TYR A 60 0.56 1.07 0.11
N PHE A 61 -0.17 0.41 0.99
CA PHE A 61 -0.94 -0.77 0.61
C PHE A 61 -2.27 -0.85 1.33
N TYR A 62 -3.29 -1.28 0.59
CA TYR A 62 -4.69 -1.28 1.04
C TYR A 62 -5.54 -2.27 0.24
N LEU A 63 -6.74 -2.55 0.75
CA LEU A 63 -7.72 -3.38 0.07
C LEU A 63 -8.65 -2.53 -0.81
N ASP A 64 -9.07 -3.14 -1.90
CA ASP A 64 -10.15 -2.67 -2.76
C ASP A 64 -10.95 -3.89 -3.26
N SER A 65 -12.06 -4.20 -2.60
CA SER A 65 -12.82 -5.44 -2.82
C SER A 65 -11.94 -6.71 -2.76
N ASN A 66 -11.89 -7.50 -3.84
CA ASN A 66 -11.05 -8.69 -3.96
C ASN A 66 -9.61 -8.39 -4.41
N ARG A 67 -9.16 -7.13 -4.35
CA ARG A 67 -7.83 -6.70 -4.78
C ARG A 67 -7.00 -6.17 -3.60
N VAL A 68 -5.70 -6.46 -3.63
CA VAL A 68 -4.68 -5.80 -2.82
C VAL A 68 -3.94 -4.82 -3.72
N ILE A 69 -3.94 -3.55 -3.33
CA ILE A 69 -3.25 -2.48 -4.03
C ILE A 69 -1.94 -2.20 -3.29
N TRP A 70 -0.82 -2.14 -4.02
CA TRP A 70 0.49 -1.76 -3.50
C TRP A 70 1.08 -0.65 -4.36
N LEU A 71 1.27 0.52 -3.77
CA LEU A 71 1.79 1.72 -4.41
C LEU A 71 3.16 2.06 -3.82
N ALA A 72 4.21 1.95 -4.62
CA ALA A 72 5.54 2.45 -4.29
C ALA A 72 5.76 3.82 -4.94
N VAL A 73 6.15 4.83 -4.17
CA VAL A 73 6.23 6.20 -4.68
C VAL A 73 7.35 7.00 -4.02
N ASP A 74 8.01 7.84 -4.81
CA ASP A 74 9.07 8.72 -4.30
C ASP A 74 8.50 9.71 -3.27
N PRO A 75 9.21 9.95 -2.14
CA PRO A 75 8.69 10.77 -1.04
C PRO A 75 8.15 12.15 -1.41
N PRO A 76 8.78 12.93 -2.33
CA PRO A 76 8.30 14.28 -2.66
C PRO A 76 6.89 14.35 -3.24
N VAL A 77 6.37 13.24 -3.78
CA VAL A 77 5.04 13.19 -4.43
C VAL A 77 4.11 12.16 -3.79
N ALA A 78 4.52 11.51 -2.70
CA ALA A 78 3.83 10.35 -2.14
C ALA A 78 2.38 10.62 -1.74
N GLU A 79 2.12 11.70 -1.00
CA GLU A 79 0.76 12.05 -0.55
C GLU A 79 -0.17 12.42 -1.71
N LEU A 80 0.37 13.15 -2.70
CA LEU A 80 -0.40 13.55 -3.89
C LEU A 80 -0.80 12.31 -4.70
N VAL A 81 0.16 11.43 -4.96
CA VAL A 81 -0.08 10.22 -5.75
C VAL A 81 -1.01 9.25 -5.02
N LEU A 82 -0.91 9.12 -3.68
CA LEU A 82 -1.86 8.33 -2.89
C LEU A 82 -3.29 8.86 -3.06
N LYS A 83 -3.51 10.17 -2.91
CA LYS A 83 -4.83 10.80 -3.09
C LYS A 83 -5.39 10.58 -4.49
N VAL A 84 -4.54 10.59 -5.52
CA VAL A 84 -4.95 10.29 -6.89
C VAL A 84 -5.29 8.81 -7.03
N ALA A 85 -4.44 7.91 -6.53
CA ALA A 85 -4.63 6.47 -6.60
C ALA A 85 -5.96 6.03 -5.96
N LEU A 86 -6.28 6.55 -4.77
CA LEU A 86 -7.55 6.24 -4.08
C LEU A 86 -8.79 6.67 -4.87
N LYS A 87 -8.67 7.65 -5.77
CA LYS A 87 -9.80 8.12 -6.60
C LYS A 87 -9.94 7.33 -7.89
N VAL A 88 -8.83 6.89 -8.49
CA VAL A 88 -8.80 6.28 -9.82
C VAL A 88 -8.77 4.75 -9.78
N VAL A 89 -8.30 4.16 -8.68
CA VAL A 89 -8.29 2.71 -8.47
C VAL A 89 -9.54 2.32 -7.67
N LYS A 90 -10.48 1.66 -8.34
CA LYS A 90 -11.74 1.11 -7.81
C LYS A 90 -12.03 -0.25 -8.45
#